data_AF-A0A6L3ZWZ7-F1
#
_entry.id   AF-A0A6L3ZWZ7-F1
#
_cell.length_a   1.000
_cell.length_b   1.000
_cell.length_c   1.000
_cell.angle_alpha   90.00
_cell.angle_beta   90.00
_cell.angle_gamma   90.00
#
_symmetry.space_group_name_H-M   'P 1'
#
loop_
_entity.id
_entity.type
_entity.pdbx_description
1 polymer ?
#
loop_
_entity_poly.entity_id
_entity_poly.type
_entity_poly.pdbx_seq_one_letter_code
_entity_poly.pdbx_strand_id
1 'polypeptide(L)'
;LPMMVLMPPIAHAIGLPDDVAGAWFGGNIDTTAAVVGAGTIFSDEAQEVAAIVKLGQNVMIGFVAFALALYFATVVEKNKEGAQKPSVSMIWQRFPKFVIGFVLVSILVSANAFSPEIVKELNSANKWIFALAFVAIGLDFHVSSIKEMGWRPVGVFAGATVFNTALALLVAWLIFGVLGF
;
A
#
# COMPACT_ATOMS: atom_id res chain seq x y z
N LEU A 1 -6.30 -7.66 -6.82
CA LEU A 1 -7.31 -8.75 -6.67
C LEU A 1 -6.73 -10.14 -6.96
N PRO A 2 -6.07 -10.40 -8.13
CA PRO A 2 -5.55 -11.76 -8.42
C PRO A 2 -4.58 -12.26 -7.35
N MET A 3 -3.68 -11.38 -6.87
CA MET A 3 -2.69 -11.73 -5.87
C MET A 3 -3.28 -12.13 -4.51
N MET A 4 -4.44 -11.61 -4.12
CA MET A 4 -5.13 -12.03 -2.90
C MET A 4 -5.49 -13.51 -2.91
N VAL A 5 -5.87 -14.01 -4.08
CA VAL A 5 -6.32 -15.40 -4.27
C VAL A 5 -5.15 -16.30 -4.65
N LEU A 6 -4.19 -15.79 -5.42
CA LEU A 6 -3.06 -16.57 -5.94
C LEU A 6 -1.94 -16.75 -4.91
N MET A 7 -1.63 -15.74 -4.10
CA MET A 7 -0.47 -15.81 -3.20
C MET A 7 -0.61 -16.84 -2.07
N PRO A 8 -1.77 -16.98 -1.38
CA PRO A 8 -1.92 -17.98 -0.32
C PRO A 8 -1.65 -19.44 -0.75
N PRO A 9 -2.25 -19.97 -1.83
CA PRO A 9 -1.96 -21.33 -2.27
C PRO A 9 -0.52 -21.49 -2.75
N ILE A 10 0.09 -20.45 -3.34
CA ILE A 10 1.52 -20.48 -3.70
C ILE A 10 2.40 -20.58 -2.45
N ALA A 11 2.10 -19.79 -1.43
CA ALA A 11 2.82 -19.83 -0.15
C ALA A 11 2.72 -21.21 0.52
N HIS A 12 1.54 -21.85 0.48
CA HIS A 12 1.37 -23.21 1.00
C HIS A 12 2.16 -24.22 0.18
N ALA A 13 2.12 -24.12 -1.15
CA ALA A 13 2.81 -25.05 -2.04
C ALA A 13 4.34 -25.04 -1.86
N ILE A 14 4.91 -23.88 -1.52
CA ILE A 14 6.35 -23.74 -1.26
C ILE A 14 6.70 -23.86 0.24
N GLY A 15 5.72 -24.09 1.11
CA GLY A 15 5.92 -24.32 2.54
C GLY A 15 6.46 -23.10 3.30
N LEU A 16 5.98 -21.89 2.98
CA LEU A 16 6.39 -20.69 3.72
C LEU A 16 5.91 -20.75 5.18
N PRO A 17 6.76 -20.34 6.14
CA PRO A 17 6.33 -19.97 7.48
C PRO A 17 5.31 -18.82 7.47
N ASP A 18 4.45 -18.78 8.49
CA ASP A 18 3.32 -17.85 8.60
C ASP A 18 3.74 -16.37 8.61
N ASP A 19 4.83 -16.05 9.31
CA ASP A 19 5.44 -14.72 9.37
C ASP A 19 5.99 -14.26 8.02
N VAL A 20 6.72 -15.12 7.31
CA VAL A 20 7.26 -14.86 5.97
C VAL A 20 6.12 -14.68 4.96
N ALA A 21 5.12 -15.56 5.01
CA ALA A 21 3.93 -15.47 4.15
C ALA A 21 3.16 -14.18 4.42
N GLY A 22 2.91 -13.86 5.69
CA GLY A 22 2.25 -12.63 6.11
C GLY A 22 3.01 -11.38 5.64
N ALA A 23 4.32 -11.33 5.86
CA ALA A 23 5.16 -10.23 5.42
C ALA A 23 5.16 -10.07 3.89
N TRP A 24 5.17 -11.18 3.16
CA TRP A 24 5.08 -11.18 1.70
C TRP A 24 3.72 -10.64 1.20
N PHE A 25 2.61 -11.07 1.80
CA PHE A 25 1.27 -10.58 1.44
C PHE A 25 1.12 -9.09 1.75
N GLY A 26 1.51 -8.68 2.97
CA GLY A 26 1.47 -7.29 3.42
C GLY A 26 2.38 -6.37 2.61
N GLY A 27 3.54 -6.87 2.19
CA GLY A 27 4.51 -6.12 1.40
C GLY A 27 4.09 -5.90 -0.06
N ASN A 28 3.29 -6.81 -0.64
CA ASN A 28 3.10 -6.89 -2.09
C ASN A 28 1.65 -6.68 -2.57
N ILE A 29 0.64 -6.96 -1.75
CA ILE A 29 -0.77 -6.76 -2.18
C ILE A 29 -1.15 -5.30 -1.97
N ASP A 30 -1.61 -4.60 -3.01
CA ASP A 30 -1.75 -3.12 -2.98
C ASP A 30 -2.89 -2.58 -2.10
N THR A 31 -3.88 -3.40 -1.73
CA THR A 31 -5.04 -2.94 -0.96
C THR A 31 -5.15 -3.63 0.39
N THR A 32 -5.39 -2.85 1.45
CA THR A 32 -5.46 -3.37 2.83
C THR A 32 -6.50 -4.49 2.98
N ALA A 33 -7.68 -4.35 2.37
CA ALA A 33 -8.72 -5.37 2.42
C ALA A 33 -8.27 -6.69 1.77
N ALA A 34 -7.56 -6.61 0.64
CA ALA A 34 -7.06 -7.78 -0.06
C ALA A 34 -5.89 -8.44 0.68
N VAL A 35 -5.05 -7.65 1.35
CA VAL A 35 -3.97 -8.16 2.22
C VAL A 35 -4.56 -8.96 3.36
N VAL A 36 -5.51 -8.38 4.11
CA VAL A 36 -6.16 -9.05 5.23
C VAL A 36 -6.84 -10.32 4.75
N GLY A 37 -7.57 -10.24 3.63
CA GLY A 37 -8.21 -11.41 3.04
C GLY A 37 -7.22 -12.51 2.63
N ALA A 38 -6.08 -12.18 2.04
CA ALA A 38 -5.04 -13.15 1.68
C ALA A 38 -4.42 -13.80 2.92
N GLY A 39 -4.12 -12.99 3.95
CA GLY A 39 -3.65 -13.49 5.24
C GLY A 39 -4.64 -14.45 5.88
N THR A 40 -5.93 -14.08 5.97
CA THR A 40 -6.97 -14.95 6.52
C THR A 40 -7.14 -16.27 5.76
N ILE A 41 -6.93 -16.28 4.44
CA ILE A 41 -6.96 -17.51 3.64
C ILE A 41 -5.80 -18.45 4.01
N PHE A 42 -4.65 -17.90 4.43
CA PHE A 42 -3.46 -18.67 4.76
C PHE A 42 -3.43 -19.12 6.22
N SER A 43 -3.44 -18.17 7.18
CA SER A 43 -3.50 -18.43 8.62
C SER A 43 -3.80 -17.15 9.42
N ASP A 44 -4.22 -17.29 10.68
CA ASP A 44 -4.46 -16.16 11.58
C ASP A 44 -3.18 -15.34 11.84
N GLU A 45 -2.05 -16.02 12.05
CA GLU A 45 -0.75 -15.38 12.28
C GLU A 45 -0.29 -14.60 11.04
N ALA A 46 -0.40 -15.20 9.84
CA ALA A 46 -0.07 -14.51 8.60
C ALA A 46 -0.96 -13.27 8.37
N GLN A 47 -2.23 -13.32 8.79
CA GLN A 47 -3.12 -12.16 8.73
C GLN A 47 -2.64 -11.01 9.62
N GLU A 48 -2.23 -11.29 10.85
CA GLU A 48 -1.73 -10.27 11.77
C GLU A 48 -0.45 -9.61 11.23
N VAL A 49 0.52 -10.42 10.82
CA VAL A 49 1.79 -9.93 10.25
C VAL A 49 1.54 -9.14 8.97
N ALA A 50 0.70 -9.64 8.06
CA ALA A 50 0.38 -8.95 6.82
C ALA A 50 -0.29 -7.59 7.06
N ALA A 51 -1.21 -7.51 8.03
CA ALA A 51 -1.84 -6.26 8.40
C ALA A 51 -0.83 -5.24 8.93
N ILE A 52 0.08 -5.67 9.82
CA ILE A 52 1.12 -4.79 10.39
C ILE A 52 2.04 -4.27 9.28
N VAL A 53 2.56 -5.15 8.42
CA VAL A 53 3.46 -4.76 7.33
C VAL A 53 2.77 -3.79 6.37
N LYS A 54 1.50 -4.03 6.01
CA LYS A 54 0.74 -3.13 5.14
C LYS A 54 0.47 -1.78 5.79
N LEU A 55 0.10 -1.75 7.07
CA LEU A 55 -0.12 -0.50 7.79
C LEU A 55 1.18 0.31 7.88
N GLY A 56 2.32 -0.35 8.11
CA GLY A 56 3.63 0.28 8.04
C GLY A 56 3.89 0.96 6.70
N GLN A 57 3.59 0.28 5.58
CA GLN A 57 3.67 0.90 4.25
C GLN A 57 2.74 2.10 4.10
N ASN A 58 1.48 1.99 4.54
CA ASN A 58 0.50 3.07 4.44
C ASN A 58 0.96 4.34 5.19
N VAL A 59 1.58 4.17 6.36
CA VAL A 59 2.18 5.27 7.12
C VAL A 59 3.35 5.90 6.34
N MET A 60 4.21 5.05 5.76
CA MET A 60 5.39 5.49 5.01
C MET A 60 5.06 6.25 3.72
N ILE A 61 3.91 6.03 3.09
CA ILE A 61 3.49 6.76 1.88
C ILE A 61 3.57 8.28 2.09
N GLY A 62 3.14 8.77 3.26
CA GLY A 62 3.19 10.21 3.55
C GLY A 62 4.61 10.75 3.63
N PHE A 63 5.50 10.01 4.29
CA PHE A 63 6.93 10.37 4.41
C PHE A 63 7.64 10.31 3.06
N VAL A 64 7.40 9.25 2.27
CA VAL A 64 7.99 9.08 0.93
C VAL A 64 7.50 10.17 -0.02
N ALA A 65 6.20 10.49 -0.01
CA ALA A 65 5.65 11.54 -0.85
C ALA A 65 6.23 12.92 -0.49
N PHE A 66 6.45 13.20 0.80
CA PHE A 66 7.15 14.42 1.22
C PHE A 66 8.60 14.46 0.75
N ALA A 67 9.35 13.36 0.93
CA ALA A 67 10.73 13.25 0.48
C ALA A 67 10.85 13.43 -1.04
N LEU A 68 9.94 12.84 -1.81
CA LEU A 68 9.86 13.02 -3.26
C LEU A 68 9.52 14.45 -3.64
N ALA A 69 8.53 15.07 -2.99
CA ALA A 69 8.18 16.48 -3.24
C ALA A 69 9.38 17.41 -3.02
N LEU A 70 10.15 17.20 -1.95
CA LEU A 70 11.39 17.93 -1.68
C LEU A 70 12.45 17.65 -2.75
N TYR A 71 12.67 16.39 -3.12
CA TYR A 71 13.66 16.01 -4.12
C TYR A 71 13.37 16.65 -5.48
N PHE A 72 12.12 16.60 -5.95
CA PHE A 72 11.74 17.22 -7.22
C PHE A 72 11.90 18.74 -7.19
N ALA A 73 11.48 19.38 -6.09
CA ALA A 73 11.56 20.82 -5.92
C ALA A 73 13.01 21.34 -5.81
N THR A 74 13.93 20.55 -5.24
CA THR A 74 15.32 20.99 -4.94
C THR A 74 16.36 20.50 -5.94
N VAL A 75 16.15 19.33 -6.57
CA VAL A 75 17.13 18.68 -7.46
C VAL A 75 16.68 18.73 -8.91
N VAL A 76 15.45 18.28 -9.20
CA VAL A 76 14.98 18.10 -10.59
C VAL A 76 14.65 19.43 -11.26
N GLU A 77 14.00 20.34 -10.54
CA GLU A 77 13.53 21.62 -11.11
C GLU A 77 14.56 22.75 -11.04
N LYS A 78 15.72 22.51 -10.42
CA LYS A 78 16.79 23.51 -10.22
C LYS A 78 17.40 24.04 -11.52
N ASN A 79 17.34 23.27 -12.61
CA ASN A 79 18.03 23.57 -13.88
C ASN A 79 17.11 24.06 -15.00
N LYS A 80 15.85 24.39 -14.73
CA LYS A 80 14.99 25.05 -15.73
C LYS A 80 15.28 26.55 -15.71
N GLU A 81 15.60 27.15 -16.87
CA GLU A 81 15.76 28.60 -16.99
C GLU A 81 14.48 29.31 -16.48
N GLY A 82 14.62 30.21 -15.51
CA GLY A 82 13.50 30.86 -14.82
C GLY A 82 12.97 30.14 -13.57
N ALA A 83 13.60 29.05 -13.12
CA ALA A 83 13.20 28.34 -11.91
C ALA A 83 13.38 29.22 -10.66
N GLN A 84 12.26 29.67 -10.08
CA GLN A 84 12.25 30.25 -8.74
C GLN A 84 12.71 29.20 -7.72
N LYS A 85 13.46 29.62 -6.69
CA LYS A 85 13.81 28.76 -5.55
C LYS A 85 12.55 28.03 -5.06
N PRO A 86 12.64 26.73 -4.73
CA PRO A 86 11.48 25.99 -4.27
C PRO A 86 10.84 26.70 -3.08
N SER A 87 9.67 27.30 -3.30
CA SER A 87 8.97 28.06 -2.29
C SER A 87 8.20 27.10 -1.38
N VAL A 88 8.04 27.48 -0.11
CA VAL A 88 7.23 26.72 0.84
C VAL A 88 5.81 26.48 0.31
N SER A 89 5.27 27.42 -0.49
CA SER A 89 3.96 27.28 -1.14
C SER A 89 3.94 26.16 -2.19
N MET A 90 5.01 25.97 -2.97
CA MET A 90 5.09 24.89 -3.96
C MET A 90 5.15 23.51 -3.28
N ILE A 91 5.93 23.39 -2.20
CA ILE A 91 6.02 22.15 -1.41
C ILE A 91 4.64 21.84 -0.81
N TRP A 92 3.96 22.84 -0.24
CA TRP A 92 2.61 22.69 0.32
C TRP A 92 1.56 22.27 -0.72
N GLN A 93 1.65 22.78 -1.94
CA GLN A 93 0.72 22.41 -3.02
C GLN A 93 0.90 20.94 -3.44
N ARG A 94 2.15 20.47 -3.52
CA ARG A 94 2.50 19.09 -3.90
C ARG A 94 2.36 18.08 -2.77
N PHE A 95 2.43 18.54 -1.53
CA PHE A 95 2.29 17.68 -0.37
C PHE A 95 0.90 17.03 -0.32
N PRO A 96 0.82 15.70 -0.14
CA PRO A 96 -0.46 15.02 0.00
C PRO A 96 -1.15 15.40 1.32
N LYS A 97 -2.09 16.35 1.25
CA LYS A 97 -2.79 16.91 2.43
C LYS A 97 -3.53 15.86 3.26
N PHE A 98 -3.90 14.72 2.69
CA PHE A 98 -4.53 13.63 3.45
C PHE A 98 -3.64 13.09 4.59
N VAL A 99 -2.31 13.20 4.46
CA VAL A 99 -1.34 12.75 5.47
C VAL A 99 -1.50 13.54 6.77
N ILE A 100 -1.80 14.84 6.69
CA ILE A 100 -2.06 15.67 7.88
C ILE A 100 -3.28 15.16 8.62
N GLY A 101 -4.37 14.89 7.89
CA GLY A 101 -5.58 14.31 8.48
C GLY A 101 -5.32 12.95 9.13
N PHE A 102 -4.58 12.07 8.44
CA PHE A 102 -4.18 10.76 8.95
C PHE A 102 -3.39 10.87 10.27
N VAL A 103 -2.36 11.73 10.32
CA VAL A 103 -1.51 11.91 11.51
C VAL A 103 -2.32 12.51 12.66
N LEU A 104 -3.14 13.54 12.40
CA LEU A 104 -3.97 14.17 13.41
C LEU A 104 -4.94 13.17 14.05
N VAL A 105 -5.68 12.41 13.23
CA VAL A 105 -6.62 11.40 13.73
C VAL A 105 -5.87 10.30 14.48
N SER A 106 -4.71 9.85 13.98
CA SER A 106 -3.89 8.83 14.65
C SER A 106 -3.44 9.27 16.04
N ILE A 107 -3.02 10.53 16.20
CA ILE A 107 -2.65 11.11 17.51
C ILE A 107 -3.87 11.17 18.42
N LEU A 108 -5.02 11.67 17.94
CA LEU A 108 -6.24 11.76 18.74
C LEU A 108 -6.71 10.38 19.23
N VAL A 109 -6.73 9.37 18.36
CA VAL A 109 -7.08 8.00 18.73
C VAL A 109 -6.07 7.42 19.73
N SER A 110 -4.77 7.63 19.50
CA SER A 110 -3.71 7.15 20.40
C SER A 110 -3.74 7.83 21.77
N ALA A 111 -4.17 9.08 21.83
CA ALA A 111 -4.38 9.85 23.07
C ALA A 111 -5.70 9.50 23.78
N ASN A 112 -6.45 8.50 23.30
CA ASN A 112 -7.78 8.13 23.80
C ASN A 112 -8.79 9.30 23.78
N ALA A 113 -8.67 10.20 22.80
CA ALA A 113 -9.61 11.33 22.64
C ALA A 113 -11.02 10.89 22.21
N PHE A 114 -11.18 9.63 21.78
CA PHE A 114 -12.44 9.02 21.39
C PHE A 114 -12.75 7.81 22.25
N SER A 115 -14.04 7.56 22.53
CA SER A 115 -14.45 6.33 23.21
C SER A 115 -14.27 5.12 22.28
N PRO A 116 -14.08 3.90 22.83
CA PRO A 116 -13.98 2.68 22.03
C PRO A 116 -15.19 2.46 21.10
N GLU A 117 -16.39 2.88 21.53
CA GLU A 117 -17.62 2.78 20.73
C GLU A 117 -17.54 3.66 19.47
N ILE A 118 -17.07 4.90 19.62
CA ILE A 118 -16.89 5.83 18.48
C ILE A 118 -15.85 5.27 17.51
N VAL A 119 -14.72 4.75 18.02
CA VAL A 119 -13.67 4.15 17.17
C VAL A 119 -14.21 2.94 16.39
N LYS A 120 -15.05 2.12 17.04
CA LYS A 120 -15.71 0.98 16.39
C LYS A 120 -16.68 1.42 15.29
N GLU A 121 -17.50 2.43 15.53
CA GLU A 121 -18.42 3.00 14.53
C GLU A 121 -17.66 3.59 13.34
N LEU A 122 -16.60 4.36 13.60
CA LEU A 122 -15.72 4.93 12.56
C LEU A 122 -15.09 3.82 11.70
N ASN A 123 -14.61 2.74 12.33
CA ASN A 123 -14.07 1.59 11.60
C ASN A 123 -15.14 0.87 10.75
N SER A 124 -16.38 0.82 11.22
CA SER A 124 -17.50 0.26 10.44
C SER A 124 -17.83 1.14 9.23
N ALA A 125 -17.94 2.46 9.42
CA ALA A 125 -18.17 3.42 8.35
C ALA A 125 -17.03 3.38 7.31
N ASN A 126 -15.78 3.29 7.77
CA ASN A 126 -14.60 3.14 6.93
C ASN A 126 -14.72 1.94 5.97
N LYS A 127 -15.15 0.77 6.48
CA LYS A 127 -15.36 -0.43 5.65
C LYS A 127 -16.37 -0.19 4.52
N TRP A 128 -17.51 0.45 4.82
CA TRP A 128 -18.54 0.74 3.82
C TRP A 128 -18.09 1.78 2.79
N ILE A 129 -17.38 2.84 3.22
CA ILE A 129 -16.84 3.85 2.32
C ILE A 129 -15.78 3.24 1.40
N PHE A 130 -14.87 2.41 1.91
CA PHE A 130 -13.89 1.70 1.09
C PHE A 130 -14.55 0.73 0.10
N ALA A 131 -15.57 -0.01 0.55
CA ALA A 131 -16.32 -0.89 -0.33
C ALA A 131 -16.94 -0.12 -1.49
N LEU A 132 -17.59 1.01 -1.20
CA LEU A 132 -18.17 1.89 -2.23
C LEU A 132 -17.10 2.45 -3.18
N ALA A 133 -15.95 2.88 -2.66
CA ALA A 133 -14.84 3.35 -3.48
C ALA A 133 -14.32 2.28 -4.44
N PHE A 134 -14.15 1.04 -3.98
CA PHE A 134 -13.74 -0.08 -4.84
C PHE A 134 -14.80 -0.43 -5.90
N VAL A 135 -16.08 -0.37 -5.54
CA VAL A 135 -17.17 -0.54 -6.52
C VAL A 135 -17.10 0.55 -7.58
N ALA A 136 -16.95 1.82 -7.19
CA ALA A 136 -16.86 2.94 -8.13
C ALA A 136 -15.64 2.81 -9.07
N ILE A 137 -14.46 2.46 -8.54
CA ILE A 137 -13.26 2.17 -9.36
C ILE A 137 -13.52 1.03 -10.34
N GLY A 138 -14.22 -0.03 -9.89
CA GLY A 138 -14.60 -1.15 -10.74
C GLY A 138 -15.57 -0.77 -11.86
N LEU A 139 -16.48 0.18 -11.61
CA LEU A 139 -17.42 0.70 -12.61
C LEU A 139 -16.74 1.61 -13.64
N ASP A 140 -15.68 2.32 -13.26
CA ASP A 140 -14.86 3.16 -14.15
C ASP A 140 -13.92 2.33 -15.07
N PHE A 141 -13.83 1.02 -14.83
CA PHE A 141 -12.98 0.12 -15.61
C PHE A 141 -13.59 -0.22 -16.98
N HIS A 142 -12.92 0.20 -18.04
CA HIS A 142 -13.30 -0.11 -19.42
C HIS A 142 -12.34 -1.12 -20.07
N VAL A 143 -12.87 -2.30 -20.41
CA VAL A 143 -12.09 -3.37 -21.08
C VAL A 143 -11.60 -2.94 -22.48
N SER A 144 -12.34 -2.04 -23.15
CA SER A 144 -11.94 -1.47 -24.44
C SER A 144 -10.61 -0.72 -24.37
N SER A 145 -10.36 0.01 -23.27
CA SER A 145 -9.11 0.75 -23.06
C SER A 145 -7.88 -0.15 -23.05
N ILE A 146 -8.00 -1.39 -22.57
CA ILE A 146 -6.91 -2.38 -22.61
C ILE A 146 -6.66 -2.85 -24.05
N LYS A 147 -7.72 -3.08 -24.82
CA LYS A 147 -7.59 -3.51 -26.22
C LYS A 147 -6.95 -2.43 -27.09
N GLU A 148 -7.29 -1.16 -26.83
CA GLU A 148 -6.72 0.00 -27.53
C GLU A 148 -5.24 0.24 -27.20
N MET A 149 -4.82 -0.02 -25.96
CA MET A 149 -3.42 0.09 -25.54
C MET A 149 -2.50 -1.02 -26.10
N GLY A 150 -3.08 -2.13 -26.56
CA GLY A 150 -2.33 -3.29 -27.05
C GLY A 150 -1.64 -4.11 -25.95
N TRP A 151 -0.94 -5.20 -26.33
CA TRP A 151 -0.40 -6.16 -25.36
C TRP A 151 0.90 -5.70 -24.68
N ARG A 152 1.66 -4.79 -25.30
CA ARG A 152 3.01 -4.41 -24.81
C ARG A 152 2.97 -3.79 -23.40
N PRO A 153 2.10 -2.80 -23.09
CA PRO A 153 2.00 -2.26 -21.72
C PRO A 153 1.57 -3.32 -20.70
N VAL A 154 0.70 -4.25 -21.10
CA VAL A 154 0.25 -5.37 -20.26
C VAL A 154 1.44 -6.29 -19.92
N GLY A 155 2.27 -6.62 -20.91
CA GLY A 155 3.46 -7.44 -20.71
C GLY A 155 4.49 -6.78 -19.79
N VAL A 156 4.73 -5.47 -19.96
CA VAL A 156 5.63 -4.71 -19.08
C VAL A 156 5.09 -4.68 -17.65
N PHE A 157 3.79 -4.39 -17.49
CA PHE A 157 3.15 -4.38 -16.17
C PHE A 157 3.23 -5.77 -15.51
N ALA A 158 2.89 -6.84 -16.23
CA ALA A 158 2.97 -8.20 -15.72
C ALA A 158 4.42 -8.58 -15.32
N GLY A 159 5.41 -8.23 -16.14
CA GLY A 159 6.82 -8.44 -15.82
C GLY A 159 7.26 -7.68 -14.56
N ALA A 160 6.87 -6.41 -14.44
CA ALA A 160 7.13 -5.60 -13.25
C ALA A 160 6.43 -6.17 -12.02
N THR A 161 5.18 -6.64 -12.13
CA THR A 161 4.45 -7.29 -11.03
C THR A 161 5.14 -8.57 -10.58
N VAL A 162 5.58 -9.42 -11.50
CA VAL A 162 6.31 -10.66 -11.16
C VAL A 162 7.62 -10.34 -10.47
N PHE A 163 8.40 -9.39 -11.02
CA PHE A 163 9.65 -8.96 -10.41
C PHE A 163 9.44 -8.39 -9.01
N ASN A 164 8.48 -7.47 -8.83
CA ASN A 164 8.16 -6.89 -7.53
C ASN A 164 7.70 -7.95 -6.53
N THR A 165 6.87 -8.88 -6.97
CA THR A 165 6.38 -9.99 -6.14
C THR A 165 7.51 -10.90 -5.67
N ALA A 166 8.45 -11.24 -6.57
CA ALA A 166 9.61 -12.05 -6.25
C ALA A 166 10.58 -11.32 -5.33
N LEU A 167 10.82 -10.03 -5.58
CA LEU A 167 11.65 -9.19 -4.72
C LEU A 167 11.04 -9.05 -3.32
N ALA A 168 9.73 -8.83 -3.22
CA ALA A 168 9.03 -8.76 -1.94
C ALA A 168 9.14 -10.08 -1.17
N LEU A 169 9.04 -11.23 -1.85
CA LEU A 169 9.24 -12.55 -1.23
C LEU A 169 10.68 -12.70 -0.71
N LEU A 170 11.67 -12.34 -1.53
CA LEU A 170 13.08 -12.40 -1.15
C LEU A 170 13.34 -11.54 0.10
N VAL A 171 12.83 -10.32 0.14
CA VAL A 171 13.00 -9.41 1.27
C VAL A 171 12.27 -9.94 2.51
N ALA A 172 11.04 -10.43 2.37
CA ALA A 172 10.29 -11.03 3.47
C ALA A 172 11.04 -12.25 4.05
N TRP A 173 11.54 -13.13 3.19
CA TRP A 173 12.29 -14.31 3.61
C TRP A 173 13.61 -13.94 4.31
N LEU A 174 14.34 -12.94 3.81
CA LEU A 174 15.57 -12.47 4.46
C LEU A 174 15.29 -11.87 5.85
N ILE A 175 14.24 -11.07 5.98
CA ILE A 175 13.93 -10.37 7.24
C ILE A 175 13.34 -11.32 8.29
N PHE A 176 12.29 -12.05 7.93
CA PHE A 176 11.54 -12.87 8.88
C PHE A 176 12.12 -14.29 8.98
N GLY A 177 12.54 -14.87 7.86
CA GLY A 177 13.08 -16.24 7.83
C GLY A 177 14.54 -16.37 8.26
N VAL A 178 15.42 -15.44 7.87
CA VAL A 178 16.87 -15.52 8.15
C VAL A 178 17.28 -14.70 9.36
N LEU A 179 16.83 -13.45 9.44
CA LEU A 179 17.20 -12.56 10.55
C LEU A 179 16.37 -12.81 11.82
N GLY A 180 15.22 -13.48 11.70
CA GLY A 180 14.39 -13.91 12.83
C GLY A 180 13.70 -12.77 13.57
N PHE A 181 13.35 -11.69 12.85
CA PHE A 181 12.55 -10.58 13.38
C PHE A 181 11.06 -10.87 13.33
#